data_AF-F8L058-F1
#
_entry.id   AF-F8L058-F1
#
_cell.length_a   1.000
_cell.length_b   1.000
_cell.length_c   1.000
_cell.angle_alpha   90.00
_cell.angle_beta   90.00
_cell.angle_gamma   90.00
#
_symmetry.space_group_name_H-M   'P 1'
#
loop_
_entity.id
_entity.type
_entity.pdbx_description
1 polymer ?
#
loop_
_entity_poly.entity_id
_entity_poly.type
_entity_poly.pdbx_seq_one_letter_code
_entity_poly.pdbx_strand_id
1 'polypeptide(L)'
;MNLYTQFLSSNSSEITKLWESTCGDTIKIDKNTLSKLNLIIAKLGFAVQADPETEDKQKFKLRERIKELNLDEESCKKIHKYKSDLSKMAFHFARKATHGNPNATYTPFNRPTY
;
A
#
# COMPACT_ATOMS: atom_id res chain seq x y z
N MET A 1 -12.88 13.85 7.93
CA MET A 1 -12.54 12.41 7.73
C MET A 1 -11.28 12.37 6.87
N ASN A 2 -10.22 11.66 7.28
CA ASN A 2 -8.94 11.66 6.57
C ASN A 2 -9.03 10.78 5.30
N LEU A 3 -8.49 11.22 4.16
CA LEU A 3 -8.53 10.51 2.87
C LEU A 3 -8.00 9.07 2.98
N TYR A 4 -7.02 8.82 3.85
CA TYR A 4 -6.49 7.47 4.11
C TYR A 4 -7.54 6.56 4.74
N THR A 5 -8.28 7.06 5.74
CA THR A 5 -9.34 6.31 6.42
C THR A 5 -10.52 6.07 5.49
N GLN A 6 -10.82 7.04 4.63
CA GLN A 6 -11.84 6.89 3.59
C GLN A 6 -11.43 5.81 2.57
N PHE A 7 -10.20 5.82 2.08
CA PHE A 7 -9.67 4.76 1.21
C PHE A 7 -9.82 3.37 1.86
N LEU A 8 -9.33 3.22 3.10
CA LEU A 8 -9.38 1.94 3.82
C LEU A 8 -10.81 1.46 4.06
N SER A 9 -11.75 2.38 4.36
CA SER A 9 -13.15 2.02 4.59
C SER A 9 -13.88 1.68 3.28
N SER A 10 -13.73 2.53 2.26
CA SER A 10 -14.38 2.37 0.95
C SER A 10 -13.88 1.16 0.18
N ASN A 11 -12.62 0.77 0.38
CA ASN A 11 -12.01 -0.37 -0.30
C ASN A 11 -11.78 -1.56 0.64
N SER A 12 -12.37 -1.55 1.85
CA SER A 12 -12.13 -2.58 2.88
C SER A 12 -12.28 -4.02 2.35
N SER A 13 -13.32 -4.30 1.58
CA SER A 13 -13.55 -5.62 0.99
C SER A 13 -12.48 -6.01 -0.05
N GLU A 14 -12.07 -5.09 -0.92
CA GLU A 14 -11.01 -5.33 -1.90
C GLU A 14 -9.65 -5.53 -1.23
N ILE A 15 -9.36 -4.76 -0.18
CA ILE A 15 -8.13 -4.90 0.62
C ILE A 15 -8.08 -6.26 1.31
N THR A 16 -9.20 -6.72 1.89
CA THR A 16 -9.30 -8.06 2.49
C THR A 16 -9.08 -9.14 1.44
N LYS A 17 -9.76 -9.07 0.28
CA LYS A 17 -9.56 -10.03 -0.82
C LYS A 17 -8.13 -10.03 -1.35
N LEU A 18 -7.52 -8.85 -1.47
CA LEU A 18 -6.13 -8.72 -1.89
C LEU A 18 -5.21 -9.43 -0.90
N TRP A 19 -5.40 -9.18 0.41
CA TRP A 19 -4.64 -9.83 1.46
C TRP A 19 -4.83 -11.35 1.44
N GLU A 20 -6.07 -11.83 1.33
CA GLU A 20 -6.37 -13.26 1.25
C GLU A 20 -5.71 -13.90 0.02
N SER A 21 -5.77 -13.23 -1.13
CA SER A 21 -5.17 -13.72 -2.38
C SER A 21 -3.64 -13.71 -2.37
N THR A 22 -2.99 -12.78 -1.68
CA THR A 22 -1.52 -12.68 -1.66
C THR A 22 -0.88 -13.39 -0.47
N CYS A 23 -1.53 -13.33 0.70
CA CYS A 23 -0.97 -13.69 2.01
C CYS A 23 -1.84 -14.67 2.80
N GLY A 24 -3.11 -14.87 2.41
CA GLY A 24 -4.23 -15.37 3.23
C GLY A 24 -4.00 -16.62 4.06
N ASP A 25 -3.22 -17.58 3.58
CA ASP A 25 -2.97 -18.84 4.30
C ASP A 25 -1.58 -18.95 4.91
N THR A 26 -0.63 -18.10 4.48
CA THR A 26 0.78 -18.23 4.85
C THR A 26 1.16 -17.30 5.99
N ILE A 27 0.52 -16.14 6.09
CA ILE A 27 0.91 -15.08 7.02
C ILE A 27 -0.18 -14.90 8.07
N LYS A 28 0.05 -15.46 9.27
CA LYS A 28 -0.84 -15.30 10.42
C LYS A 28 -0.46 -14.05 11.21
N ILE A 29 -1.16 -12.94 10.94
CA ILE A 29 -1.04 -11.70 11.73
C ILE A 29 -2.40 -11.29 12.27
N ASP A 30 -2.39 -10.58 13.40
CA ASP A 30 -3.61 -10.09 14.01
C ASP A 30 -4.24 -8.95 13.17
N LYS A 31 -5.57 -8.78 13.31
CA LYS A 31 -6.33 -7.77 12.56
C LYS A 31 -5.85 -6.34 12.83
N ASN A 32 -5.32 -6.06 14.02
CA ASN A 32 -4.83 -4.72 14.39
C ASN A 32 -3.49 -4.44 13.69
N THR A 33 -2.58 -5.42 13.64
CA THR A 33 -1.32 -5.34 12.90
C THR A 33 -1.55 -5.24 11.41
N LEU A 34 -2.47 -6.02 10.84
CA LEU A 34 -2.88 -5.89 9.43
C LEU A 34 -3.45 -4.50 9.15
N SER A 35 -4.32 -3.97 10.02
CA SER A 35 -4.89 -2.63 9.86
C SER A 35 -3.81 -1.53 9.89
N LYS A 36 -2.83 -1.64 10.81
CA LYS A 36 -1.69 -0.72 10.87
C LYS A 36 -0.80 -0.83 9.63
N LEU A 37 -0.53 -2.05 9.15
CA LEU A 37 0.24 -2.29 7.93
C LEU A 37 -0.46 -1.64 6.73
N ASN A 38 -1.76 -1.88 6.58
CA ASN A 38 -2.59 -1.30 5.52
C ASN A 38 -2.58 0.23 5.56
N LEU A 39 -2.63 0.82 6.76
CA LEU A 39 -2.55 2.27 6.93
C LEU A 39 -1.19 2.83 6.50
N ILE A 40 -0.07 2.16 6.82
CA ILE A 40 1.27 2.59 6.40
C ILE A 40 1.40 2.48 4.88
N ILE A 41 0.95 1.38 4.28
CA ILE A 41 1.01 1.16 2.83
C ILE A 41 0.11 2.16 2.09
N ALA A 42 -1.09 2.42 2.60
CA ALA A 42 -1.97 3.44 2.04
C ALA A 42 -1.28 4.81 2.07
N LYS A 43 -0.73 5.22 3.23
CA LYS A 43 0.01 6.48 3.33
C LYS A 43 1.18 6.55 2.35
N LEU A 44 1.87 5.44 2.12
CA LEU A 44 2.95 5.36 1.14
C LEU A 44 2.43 5.60 -0.29
N GLY A 45 1.32 4.97 -0.69
CA GLY A 45 0.72 5.17 -2.01
C GLY A 45 0.24 6.60 -2.27
N PHE A 46 -0.21 7.30 -1.23
CA PHE A 46 -0.54 8.72 -1.33
C PHE A 46 0.71 9.61 -1.31
N ALA A 47 1.75 9.24 -0.56
CA ALA A 47 3.00 9.99 -0.46
C ALA A 47 3.78 10.04 -1.79
N VAL A 48 3.66 9.01 -2.64
CA VAL A 48 4.22 9.01 -4.01
C VAL A 48 3.77 10.22 -4.83
N GLN A 49 2.61 10.82 -4.54
CA GLN A 49 2.14 12.05 -5.21
C GLN A 49 2.51 13.34 -4.48
N ALA A 50 2.87 13.27 -3.20
CA ALA A 50 2.94 14.45 -2.35
C ALA A 50 4.39 14.88 -2.09
N ASP A 51 5.26 13.97 -1.65
CA ASP A 51 6.59 14.34 -1.15
C ASP A 51 7.51 13.11 -0.93
N PRO A 52 8.77 13.15 -1.41
CA PRO A 52 9.73 12.04 -1.27
C PRO A 52 10.19 11.79 0.17
N GLU A 53 10.28 12.81 1.04
CA GLU A 53 10.65 12.63 2.45
C GLU A 53 9.57 11.85 3.20
N THR A 54 8.30 12.14 2.89
CA THR A 54 7.16 11.39 3.44
C THR A 54 7.16 9.94 2.94
N GLU A 55 7.49 9.71 1.66
CA GLU A 55 7.62 8.37 1.08
C GLU A 55 8.69 7.55 1.81
N ASP A 56 9.90 8.12 1.99
CA ASP A 56 11.00 7.44 2.68
C ASP A 56 10.68 7.15 4.14
N LYS A 57 10.01 8.07 4.84
CA LYS A 57 9.55 7.85 6.21
C LYS A 57 8.53 6.71 6.31
N GLN A 58 7.60 6.58 5.36
CA GLN A 58 6.67 5.45 5.33
C GLN A 58 7.36 4.14 4.92
N LYS A 59 8.33 4.18 3.99
CA LYS A 59 9.14 3.01 3.62
C LYS A 59 9.90 2.48 4.82
N PHE A 60 10.49 3.35 5.62
CA PHE A 60 11.21 2.99 6.83
C PHE A 60 10.27 2.31 7.84
N LYS A 61 9.15 2.95 8.18
CA LYS A 61 8.13 2.37 9.08
C LYS A 61 7.60 1.03 8.61
N LEU A 62 7.40 0.88 7.30
CA LEU A 62 6.96 -0.39 6.74
C LEU A 62 8.03 -1.47 6.87
N ARG A 63 9.31 -1.15 6.63
CA ARG A 63 10.42 -2.09 6.80
C ARG A 63 10.56 -2.54 8.25
N GLU A 64 10.48 -1.60 9.20
CA GLU A 64 10.50 -1.95 10.62
C GLU A 64 9.34 -2.87 10.97
N ARG A 65 8.13 -2.54 10.51
CA ARG A 65 6.96 -3.37 10.79
C ARG A 65 7.08 -4.78 10.20
N ILE A 66 7.60 -4.91 8.98
CA ILE A 66 7.84 -6.22 8.36
C ILE A 66 8.92 -7.00 9.11
N LYS A 67 9.97 -6.34 9.60
CA LYS A 67 10.99 -6.97 10.45
C LYS A 67 10.41 -7.47 11.78
N GLU A 68 9.53 -6.69 12.42
CA GLU A 68 8.85 -7.10 13.67
C GLU A 68 7.98 -8.36 13.47
N LEU A 69 7.46 -8.59 12.27
CA LEU A 69 6.66 -9.77 11.96
C LEU A 69 7.49 -11.07 11.90
N ASN A 70 8.82 -10.98 11.91
CA ASN A 70 9.77 -12.11 11.88
C ASN A 70 9.36 -13.21 10.88
N LEU A 71 9.08 -12.78 9.65
CA LEU A 71 8.58 -13.63 8.59
C LEU A 71 9.71 -14.30 7.82
N ASP A 72 9.44 -15.50 7.31
CA ASP A 72 10.31 -16.16 6.35
C ASP A 72 10.42 -15.35 5.03
N GLU A 73 11.40 -15.71 4.20
CA GLU A 73 11.69 -14.99 2.95
C GLU A 73 10.50 -15.04 1.96
N GLU A 74 9.74 -16.13 1.93
CA GLU A 74 8.58 -16.29 1.05
C GLU A 74 7.42 -15.38 1.50
N SER A 75 7.14 -15.37 2.81
CA SER A 75 6.19 -14.47 3.44
C SER A 75 6.58 -13.00 3.25
N CYS A 76 7.87 -12.66 3.35
CA CYS A 76 8.36 -11.32 3.02
C CYS A 76 8.07 -10.95 1.57
N LYS A 77 8.34 -11.85 0.60
CA LYS A 77 8.02 -11.62 -0.83
C LYS A 77 6.52 -11.40 -1.05
N LYS A 78 5.66 -12.16 -0.37
CA LYS A 78 4.19 -11.97 -0.41
C LYS A 78 3.77 -10.62 0.15
N ILE A 79 4.33 -10.17 1.27
CA ILE A 79 4.07 -8.81 1.79
C ILE A 79 4.58 -7.74 0.85
N HIS A 80 5.74 -7.93 0.22
CA HIS A 80 6.24 -6.99 -0.79
C HIS A 80 5.31 -6.88 -1.99
N LYS A 81 4.73 -7.99 -2.44
CA LYS A 81 3.71 -8.01 -3.50
C LYS A 81 2.44 -7.29 -3.04
N TYR A 82 1.90 -7.66 -1.88
CA TYR A 82 0.74 -7.02 -1.27
C TYR A 82 0.92 -5.51 -1.11
N LYS A 83 2.07 -5.07 -0.60
CA LYS A 83 2.46 -3.67 -0.50
C LYS A 83 2.36 -2.97 -1.85
N SER A 84 2.95 -3.57 -2.89
CA SER A 84 2.99 -2.97 -4.23
C SER A 84 1.58 -2.75 -4.77
N ASP A 85 0.71 -3.75 -4.66
CA ASP A 85 -0.64 -3.69 -5.18
C ASP A 85 -1.52 -2.72 -4.37
N LEU A 86 -1.46 -2.78 -3.03
CA LEU A 86 -2.21 -1.87 -2.17
C LEU A 86 -1.74 -0.41 -2.32
N SER A 87 -0.43 -0.19 -2.48
CA SER A 87 0.13 1.14 -2.73
C SER A 87 -0.36 1.73 -4.06
N LYS A 88 -0.43 0.92 -5.12
CA LYS A 88 -1.01 1.35 -6.41
C LYS A 88 -2.48 1.70 -6.25
N MET A 89 -3.23 0.88 -5.54
CA MET A 89 -4.66 1.10 -5.31
C MET A 89 -4.90 2.41 -4.53
N ALA A 90 -4.10 2.65 -3.50
CA ALA A 90 -4.11 3.89 -2.72
C ALA A 90 -3.72 5.11 -3.58
N PHE A 91 -2.72 4.97 -4.45
CA PHE A 91 -2.33 6.00 -5.41
C PHE A 91 -3.48 6.33 -6.38
N HIS A 92 -4.13 5.31 -6.96
CA HIS A 92 -5.27 5.51 -7.87
C HIS A 92 -6.46 6.17 -7.17
N PHE A 93 -6.73 5.79 -5.92
CA PHE A 93 -7.76 6.42 -5.11
C PHE A 93 -7.42 7.89 -4.82
N ALA A 94 -6.19 8.17 -4.37
CA ALA A 94 -5.70 9.52 -4.12
C ALA A 94 -5.82 10.39 -5.37
N ARG A 95 -5.41 9.86 -6.53
CA ARG A 95 -5.50 10.53 -7.82
C ARG A 95 -6.94 10.77 -8.26
N LYS A 96 -7.87 9.81 -8.08
CA LYS A 96 -9.30 10.02 -8.35
C LYS A 96 -9.91 11.07 -7.40
N ALA A 97 -9.48 11.09 -6.15
CA ALA A 97 -9.93 12.08 -5.17
C ALA A 97 -9.40 13.49 -5.46
N THR A 98 -8.22 13.63 -6.08
CA THR A 98 -7.63 14.93 -6.47
C THR A 98 -8.03 15.37 -7.88
N HIS A 99 -8.27 14.44 -8.81
CA HIS A 99 -8.70 14.73 -10.18
C HIS A 99 -10.16 14.34 -10.42
N GLY A 100 -11.08 15.30 -10.33
CA GLY A 100 -12.32 15.30 -11.11
C GLY A 100 -12.08 15.50 -12.62
N ASN A 101 -10.99 14.97 -13.19
CA ASN A 101 -10.64 15.14 -14.61
C ASN A 101 -10.24 13.78 -15.24
N PRO A 102 -11.10 13.19 -16.09
CA PRO A 102 -10.98 11.81 -16.60
C PRO A 102 -9.87 11.56 -17.64
N ASN A 103 -9.06 12.57 -17.99
CA ASN A 103 -8.09 12.49 -19.10
C ASN A 103 -6.61 12.42 -18.69
N ALA A 104 -6.29 12.15 -17.43
CA ALA A 104 -4.90 12.01 -17.04
C ALA A 104 -4.37 10.61 -17.43
N THR A 105 -3.88 10.50 -18.68
CA THR A 105 -3.28 9.31 -19.27
C THR A 105 -2.10 8.83 -18.43
N TYR A 106 -2.05 7.52 -18.22
CA TYR A 106 -1.00 6.78 -17.55
C TYR A 106 0.27 6.78 -18.40
N THR A 107 1.37 7.28 -17.86
CA THR A 107 2.68 6.71 -18.18
C THR A 107 3.02 5.75 -17.04
N PRO A 108 3.16 4.44 -17.31
CA PRO A 108 3.90 3.56 -16.41
C PRO A 108 5.25 4.21 -16.14
N PHE A 109 5.82 3.98 -14.97
CA PHE A 109 7.23 4.27 -14.70
C PHE A 109 8.09 3.81 -15.90
N ASN A 110 8.50 4.75 -16.77
CA ASN A 110 9.68 4.58 -17.58
C ASN A 110 10.83 4.57 -16.58
N ARG A 111 11.24 3.36 -16.17
CA ARG A 111 12.58 3.17 -15.63
C ARG A 111 13.53 3.75 -16.67
N PRO A 112 14.38 4.72 -16.35
CA PRO A 112 15.51 4.97 -17.22
C PRO A 112 16.37 3.70 -17.15
N THR A 113 16.45 2.99 -18.26
CA THR A 113 17.54 2.05 -18.52
C THR A 113 18.81 2.90 -18.64
N TYR A 114 19.59 2.93 -17.57
CA TYR A 114 21.02 3.26 -17.63
C TYR A 114 21.81 1.96 -17.49
#